data_AF-A0A521UHR6-F1
#
_entry.id   AF-A0A521UHR6-F1
#
_cell.length_a   1.000
_cell.length_b   1.000
_cell.length_c   1.000
_cell.angle_alpha   90.00
_cell.angle_beta   90.00
_cell.angle_gamma   90.00
#
_symmetry.space_group_name_H-M   'P 1'
#
loop_
_entity.id
_entity.type
_entity.pdbx_description
1 polymer ?
#
loop_
_entity_poly.entity_id
_entity_poly.type
_entity_poly.pdbx_seq_one_letter_code
_entity_poly.pdbx_strand_id
1 'polypeptide(L)'
;MTDEETTRERTRLEISWEALEDAFENNAPEVHSYLHRSTGEVLRVVDGVADPTMHQRIAIDASYLRVDPVSSREQYRWMERFIATVPDGELRTRLVAAIDGKGAFRRFKDVLLTFPADRERWFQFRTERLRSCMEAWLDSHDLEAVPRVVWTPPTPEPTTETPAEDEAVETLRRARMGIEGLRRRLRDAVDGVPSRDLETALAFLEWLRDRAQAAASDAFDPRDHEGD
;
A
#
# COMPACT_ATOMS: atom_id res chain seq x y z
N MET A 1 -24.16 41.73 13.05
CA MET A 1 -23.53 41.16 11.84
C MET A 1 -23.51 39.67 12.08
N THR A 2 -24.55 39.00 11.60
CA THR A 2 -24.70 37.54 11.71
C THR A 2 -23.79 36.91 10.68
N ASP A 3 -22.75 36.22 11.13
CA ASP A 3 -21.97 35.33 10.29
C ASP A 3 -22.89 34.19 9.83
N GLU A 4 -23.38 34.28 8.60
CA GLU A 4 -23.98 33.16 7.89
C GLU A 4 -22.83 32.18 7.59
N GLU A 5 -22.60 31.27 8.53
CA GLU A 5 -21.76 30.09 8.36
C GLU A 5 -22.36 29.26 7.21
N THR A 6 -21.89 29.55 6.00
CA THR A 6 -22.34 28.89 4.78
C THR A 6 -21.89 27.44 4.88
N THR A 7 -22.78 26.56 5.34
CA THR A 7 -22.52 25.13 5.45
C THR A 7 -22.26 24.61 4.05
N ARG A 8 -20.98 24.45 3.68
CA ARG A 8 -20.61 23.86 2.38
C ARG A 8 -21.16 22.43 2.35
N GLU A 9 -21.96 22.13 1.34
CA GLU A 9 -22.47 20.77 1.12
C GLU A 9 -21.29 19.88 0.73
N ARG A 10 -20.80 19.08 1.68
CA ARG A 10 -19.71 18.14 1.45
C ARG A 10 -20.24 16.82 0.88
N THR A 11 -19.57 16.32 -0.15
CA THR A 11 -19.87 15.02 -0.74
C THR A 11 -19.27 13.92 0.13
N ARG A 12 -20.12 13.00 0.60
CA ARG A 12 -19.66 11.82 1.35
C ARG A 12 -19.06 10.79 0.41
N LEU A 13 -17.86 10.33 0.72
CA LEU A 13 -17.12 9.38 -0.10
C LEU A 13 -16.48 8.30 0.77
N GLU A 14 -16.68 7.04 0.40
CA GLU A 14 -16.02 5.91 1.06
C GLU A 14 -14.55 5.84 0.64
N ILE A 15 -13.65 6.32 1.49
CA ILE A 15 -12.23 6.43 1.15
C ILE A 15 -11.43 5.42 1.97
N SER A 16 -10.49 4.74 1.31
CA SER A 16 -9.45 3.98 2.01
C SER A 16 -8.46 4.95 2.65
N TRP A 17 -8.58 5.14 3.97
CA TRP A 17 -7.68 6.01 4.73
C TRP A 17 -6.21 5.60 4.60
N GLU A 18 -5.92 4.30 4.62
CA GLU A 18 -4.57 3.77 4.44
C GLU A 18 -3.99 4.15 3.06
N ALA A 19 -4.76 3.95 1.99
CA ALA A 19 -4.28 4.27 0.64
C ALA A 19 -4.10 5.78 0.42
N LEU A 20 -4.96 6.59 1.06
CA LEU A 20 -4.81 8.04 1.02
C LEU A 20 -3.59 8.47 1.86
N GLU A 21 -3.34 7.88 3.03
CA GLU A 21 -2.17 8.17 3.86
C GLU A 21 -0.87 7.86 3.10
N ASP A 22 -0.81 6.70 2.44
CA ASP A 22 0.31 6.31 1.56
C ASP A 22 0.55 7.34 0.44
N ALA A 23 -0.52 7.88 -0.15
CA ALA A 23 -0.43 8.91 -1.17
C ALA A 23 0.13 10.23 -0.63
N PHE A 24 -0.25 10.63 0.60
CA PHE A 24 0.29 11.83 1.25
C PHE A 24 1.75 11.67 1.69
N GLU A 25 2.19 10.46 2.00
CA GLU A 25 3.58 10.19 2.40
C GLU A 25 4.55 10.18 1.20
N ASN A 26 4.12 9.66 0.05
CA ASN A 26 5.02 9.37 -1.05
C ASN A 26 5.43 10.61 -1.86
N ASN A 27 6.71 11.00 -1.75
CA ASN A 27 7.30 12.14 -2.47
C ASN A 27 8.22 11.72 -3.62
N ALA A 28 8.20 10.45 -4.05
CA ALA A 28 8.99 10.02 -5.20
C ALA A 28 8.50 10.76 -6.47
N PRO A 29 9.39 11.43 -7.21
CA PRO A 29 8.98 12.29 -8.33
C PRO A 29 8.30 11.52 -9.47
N GLU A 30 8.62 10.24 -9.63
CA GLU A 30 8.04 9.32 -10.61
C GLU A 30 6.69 8.71 -10.19
N VAL A 31 6.21 9.01 -8.98
CA VAL A 31 4.97 8.46 -8.44
C VAL A 31 3.91 9.55 -8.30
N HIS A 32 2.75 9.30 -8.90
CA HIS A 32 1.62 10.20 -8.85
C HIS A 32 0.39 9.48 -8.32
N SER A 33 -0.30 10.12 -7.37
CA SER A 33 -1.47 9.55 -6.70
C SER A 33 -2.71 10.37 -7.04
N TYR A 34 -3.81 9.67 -7.29
CA TYR A 34 -5.08 10.26 -7.70
C TYR A 34 -6.24 9.65 -6.92
N LEU A 35 -7.11 10.47 -6.34
CA LEU A 35 -8.34 10.03 -5.70
C LEU A 35 -9.50 10.11 -6.71
N HIS A 36 -10.20 9.01 -6.92
CA HIS A 36 -11.40 8.99 -7.75
C HIS A 36 -12.63 9.48 -6.96
N ARG A 37 -13.28 10.54 -7.44
CA ARG A 37 -14.27 11.34 -6.70
C ARG A 37 -15.61 10.64 -6.41
N SER A 38 -15.95 9.59 -7.15
CA SER A 38 -17.21 8.87 -6.95
C SER A 38 -17.04 7.50 -6.29
N THR A 39 -15.84 6.91 -6.37
CA THR A 39 -15.57 5.57 -5.79
C THR A 39 -14.72 5.62 -4.53
N GLY A 40 -13.99 6.72 -4.31
CA GLY A 40 -13.06 6.87 -3.19
C GLY A 40 -11.79 6.02 -3.31
N GLU A 41 -11.56 5.43 -4.49
CA GLU A 41 -10.35 4.67 -4.79
C GLU A 41 -9.16 5.61 -5.00
N VAL A 42 -8.01 5.25 -4.42
CA VAL A 42 -6.74 5.95 -4.62
C VAL A 42 -5.90 5.16 -5.62
N LEU A 43 -5.71 5.73 -6.81
CA LEU A 43 -4.91 5.16 -7.88
C LEU A 43 -3.48 5.71 -7.81
N ARG A 44 -2.50 4.80 -7.84
CA ARG A 44 -1.09 5.14 -7.94
C ARG A 44 -0.57 4.85 -9.34
N VAL A 45 -0.04 5.86 -10.00
CA VAL A 45 0.58 5.78 -11.33
C VAL A 45 2.08 6.00 -11.16
N VAL A 46 2.89 5.09 -11.72
CA VAL A 46 4.35 5.18 -11.70
C VAL A 46 4.85 5.36 -13.13
N ASP A 47 5.64 6.40 -13.35
CA ASP A 47 6.23 6.68 -14.66
C ASP A 47 7.13 5.52 -15.10
N GLY A 48 7.04 5.13 -16.38
CA GLY A 48 7.82 4.03 -16.97
C GLY A 48 7.31 2.62 -16.69
N VAL A 49 6.35 2.45 -15.77
CA VAL A 49 5.64 1.17 -15.56
C VAL A 49 4.27 1.19 -16.24
N ALA A 50 3.56 2.33 -16.13
CA ALA A 50 2.29 2.53 -16.82
C ALA A 50 2.50 3.02 -18.26
N ASP A 51 1.55 2.72 -19.14
CA ASP A 51 1.49 3.32 -20.48
C ASP A 51 1.49 4.86 -20.35
N PRO A 52 2.39 5.60 -21.03
CA PRO A 52 2.47 7.06 -20.92
C PRO A 52 1.14 7.78 -21.22
N THR A 53 0.29 7.19 -22.07
CA THR A 53 -1.04 7.72 -22.37
C THR A 53 -2.02 7.55 -21.23
N MET A 54 -1.85 6.53 -20.37
CA MET A 54 -2.70 6.30 -19.20
C MET A 54 -2.55 7.42 -18.17
N HIS A 55 -1.31 7.83 -17.87
CA HIS A 55 -1.06 8.94 -16.95
C HIS A 55 -1.71 10.24 -17.48
N GLN A 56 -1.50 10.57 -18.75
CA GLN A 56 -2.10 11.77 -19.35
C GLN A 56 -3.63 11.75 -19.31
N ARG A 57 -4.24 10.59 -19.58
CA ARG A 57 -5.70 10.42 -19.53
C ARG A 57 -6.28 10.64 -18.13
N ILE A 58 -5.63 10.09 -17.10
CA ILE A 58 -6.07 10.27 -15.71
C ILE A 58 -5.90 11.73 -15.27
N ALA A 59 -4.78 12.36 -15.66
CA ALA A 59 -4.47 13.74 -15.28
C ALA A 59 -5.46 14.78 -15.83
N ILE A 60 -6.12 14.49 -16.96
CA ILE A 60 -7.14 15.39 -17.57
C ILE A 60 -8.59 15.01 -17.19
N ASP A 61 -8.80 13.87 -16.56
CA ASP A 61 -10.13 13.39 -16.21
C ASP A 61 -10.61 14.05 -14.90
N ALA A 62 -11.70 14.81 -15.00
CA ALA A 62 -12.29 15.55 -13.88
C ALA A 62 -12.85 14.66 -12.76
N SER A 63 -12.97 13.35 -13.01
CA SER A 63 -13.36 12.33 -12.03
C SER A 63 -12.23 12.01 -11.05
N TYR A 64 -10.98 12.39 -11.37
CA TYR A 64 -9.81 12.19 -10.52
C TYR A 64 -9.32 13.50 -9.92
N LEU A 65 -8.98 13.47 -8.64
CA LEU A 65 -8.28 14.54 -7.95
C LEU A 65 -6.84 14.11 -7.71
N ARG A 66 -5.89 14.93 -8.17
CA ARG A 66 -4.49 14.71 -7.85
C ARG A 66 -4.25 14.93 -6.35
N VAL A 67 -3.63 13.95 -5.71
CA VAL A 67 -3.20 14.06 -4.32
C VAL A 67 -1.78 14.61 -4.31
N ASP A 68 -1.62 15.82 -3.78
CA ASP A 68 -0.30 16.40 -3.59
C ASP A 68 0.30 15.90 -2.27
N PRO A 69 1.44 15.18 -2.30
CA PRO A 69 2.01 14.64 -1.09
C PRO A 69 2.49 15.74 -0.15
N VAL A 70 2.57 15.44 1.14
CA VAL A 70 3.18 16.34 2.12
C VAL A 70 4.63 16.53 1.72
N SER A 71 4.99 17.76 1.37
CA SER A 71 6.34 18.07 0.89
C SER A 71 7.43 17.54 1.82
N SER A 72 8.54 17.06 1.26
CA SER A 72 9.73 16.65 2.02
C SER A 72 10.19 17.71 3.03
N ARG A 73 10.00 18.99 2.76
CA ARG A 73 10.34 20.08 3.70
C ARG A 73 9.44 20.08 4.93
N GLU A 74 8.15 19.85 4.77
CA GLU A 74 7.24 19.78 5.91
C GLU A 74 7.45 18.48 6.70
N GLN A 75 7.69 17.35 6.02
CA GLN A 75 8.07 16.11 6.71
C GLN A 75 9.38 16.25 7.50
N TYR A 76 10.35 17.02 6.99
CA TYR A 76 11.58 17.35 7.72
C TYR A 76 11.27 18.15 9.00
N ARG A 77 10.39 19.16 8.91
CA ARG A 77 9.95 19.92 10.10
C ARG A 77 9.25 19.05 11.13
N TRP A 78 8.57 17.99 10.71
CA TRP A 78 7.98 17.03 11.65
C TRP A 78 9.06 16.27 12.41
N MET A 79 10.17 15.91 11.76
CA MET A 79 11.33 15.31 12.44
C MET A 79 11.92 16.27 13.47
N GLU A 80 12.12 17.55 13.11
CA GLU A 80 12.60 18.58 14.05
C GLU A 80 11.68 18.73 15.27
N ARG A 81 10.37 18.83 15.02
CA ARG A 81 9.36 18.95 16.08
C ARG A 81 9.33 17.72 16.97
N PHE A 82 9.41 16.51 16.39
CA PHE A 82 9.45 15.28 17.17
C PHE A 82 10.67 15.23 18.08
N ILE A 83 11.86 15.55 17.55
CA ILE A 83 13.11 15.60 18.32
C ILE A 83 13.00 16.54 19.52
N ALA A 84 12.32 17.68 19.36
CA ALA A 84 12.07 18.62 20.46
C ALA A 84 11.18 18.03 21.57
N THR A 85 10.37 17.01 21.28
CA THR A 85 9.55 16.29 22.29
C THR A 85 10.28 15.11 22.95
N VAL A 86 11.48 14.75 22.48
CA VAL A 86 12.28 13.68 23.07
C VAL A 86 13.04 14.24 24.27
N PRO A 87 13.01 13.58 25.44
CA PRO A 87 13.81 13.99 26.59
C PRO A 87 15.30 14.08 26.26
N ASP A 88 16.03 14.93 26.98
CA ASP A 88 17.49 15.02 26.85
C ASP A 88 18.13 13.66 27.15
N GLY A 89 19.05 13.23 26.28
CA GLY A 89 19.68 11.92 26.38
C GLY A 89 20.31 11.46 25.07
N GLU A 90 20.67 10.17 25.02
CA GLU A 90 21.35 9.57 23.88
C GLU A 90 20.49 9.65 22.61
N LEU A 91 19.20 9.29 22.70
CA LEU A 91 18.29 9.31 21.56
C LEU A 91 18.21 10.69 20.93
N ARG A 92 17.93 11.73 21.72
CA ARG A 92 17.81 13.11 21.21
C ARG A 92 19.11 13.54 20.52
N THR A 93 20.26 13.27 21.13
CA THR A 93 21.58 13.60 20.56
C THR A 93 21.78 12.92 19.20
N ARG A 94 21.47 11.62 19.11
CA ARG A 94 21.59 10.85 17.87
C ARG A 94 20.62 11.32 16.79
N LEU A 95 19.38 11.66 17.15
CA LEU A 95 18.40 12.17 16.18
C LEU A 95 18.80 13.56 15.66
N VAL A 96 19.24 14.48 16.53
CA VAL A 96 19.73 15.81 16.11
C VAL A 96 20.87 15.67 15.09
N ALA A 97 21.83 14.78 15.35
CA ALA A 97 22.93 14.54 14.41
C ALA A 97 22.44 13.84 13.12
N ALA A 98 21.45 12.94 13.21
CA ALA A 98 20.99 12.17 12.07
C ALA A 98 20.29 13.02 11.00
N ILE A 99 19.58 14.08 11.41
CA ILE A 99 18.81 14.92 10.50
C ILE A 99 19.65 15.91 9.70
N ASP A 100 20.93 16.10 10.03
CA ASP A 100 21.76 17.09 9.34
C ASP A 100 22.32 16.60 7.99
N GLY A 101 22.03 17.30 6.91
CA GLY A 101 22.57 17.02 5.57
C GLY A 101 21.89 15.88 4.78
N LYS A 102 22.57 15.41 3.72
CA LYS A 102 22.00 14.45 2.75
C LYS A 102 21.70 13.10 3.43
N GLY A 103 20.50 12.57 3.18
CA GLY A 103 20.06 11.28 3.73
C GLY A 103 19.46 11.35 5.13
N ALA A 104 19.10 12.56 5.59
CA ALA A 104 18.46 12.81 6.88
C ALA A 104 17.33 11.82 7.23
N PHE A 105 16.37 11.63 6.33
CA PHE A 105 15.22 10.73 6.53
C PHE A 105 15.64 9.28 6.81
N ARG A 106 16.60 8.76 6.03
CA ARG A 106 17.10 7.39 6.20
C ARG A 106 17.78 7.24 7.55
N ARG A 107 18.73 8.13 7.87
CA ARG A 107 19.47 8.06 9.15
C ARG A 107 18.57 8.26 10.36
N PHE A 108 17.58 9.15 10.27
CA PHE A 108 16.59 9.34 11.33
C PHE A 108 15.82 8.03 11.60
N LYS A 109 15.33 7.38 10.54
CA LYS A 109 14.68 6.06 10.65
C LYS A 109 15.65 5.00 11.20
N ASP A 110 16.91 4.97 10.74
CA ASP A 110 17.93 4.05 11.22
C ASP A 110 18.18 4.19 12.73
N VAL A 111 18.22 5.42 13.26
CA VAL A 111 18.34 5.67 14.70
C VAL A 111 17.12 5.08 15.43
N LEU A 112 15.91 5.36 14.96
CA LEU A 112 14.68 4.87 15.59
C LEU A 112 14.57 3.34 15.60
N LEU A 113 15.19 2.62 14.65
CA LEU A 113 15.24 1.15 14.70
C LEU A 113 15.91 0.62 15.99
N THR A 114 16.81 1.40 16.59
CA THR A 114 17.47 1.04 17.85
C THR A 114 16.68 1.45 19.10
N PHE A 115 15.56 2.18 18.94
CA PHE A 115 14.70 2.65 20.03
C PHE A 115 13.21 2.34 19.74
N PRO A 116 12.74 1.10 19.96
CA PRO A 116 11.40 0.67 19.54
C PRO A 116 10.24 1.49 20.11
N ALA A 117 10.33 1.90 21.38
CA ALA A 117 9.29 2.72 22.02
C ALA A 117 9.17 4.11 21.37
N ASP A 118 10.30 4.76 21.08
CA ASP A 118 10.32 6.05 20.41
C ASP A 118 9.99 5.96 18.92
N ARG A 119 10.29 4.83 18.28
CA ARG A 119 9.83 4.53 16.93
C ARG A 119 8.30 4.51 16.85
N GLU A 120 7.66 3.85 17.82
CA GLU A 120 6.19 3.84 17.90
C GLU A 120 5.66 5.25 18.18
N ARG A 121 6.25 6.00 19.12
CA ARG A 121 5.90 7.40 19.35
C ARG A 121 6.03 8.27 18.09
N TRP A 122 7.08 8.05 17.31
CA TRP A 122 7.27 8.74 16.03
C TRP A 122 6.16 8.41 15.04
N PHE A 123 5.77 7.14 14.90
CA PHE A 123 4.68 6.75 14.01
C PHE A 123 3.36 7.38 14.42
N GLN A 124 2.99 7.32 15.70
CA GLN A 124 1.79 7.99 16.21
C GLN A 124 1.82 9.51 15.94
N PHE A 125 2.96 10.15 16.23
CA PHE A 125 3.15 11.58 15.99
C PHE A 125 3.01 11.97 14.51
N ARG A 126 3.46 11.10 13.61
CA ARG A 126 3.44 11.31 12.17
C ARG A 126 2.07 11.03 11.58
N THR A 127 1.45 9.89 11.91
CA THR A 127 0.11 9.51 11.44
C THR A 127 -0.92 10.55 11.86
N GLU A 128 -0.82 11.13 13.07
CA GLU A 128 -1.73 12.20 13.47
C GLU A 128 -1.61 13.46 12.58
N ARG A 129 -0.39 13.81 12.16
CA ARG A 129 -0.17 14.95 11.27
C ARG A 129 -0.60 14.67 9.84
N LEU A 130 -0.35 13.46 9.36
CA LEU A 130 -0.86 13.01 8.06
C LEU A 130 -2.38 13.07 8.05
N ARG A 131 -3.03 12.55 9.10
CA ARG A 131 -4.48 12.65 9.29
C ARG A 131 -4.96 14.10 9.18
N SER A 132 -4.38 15.03 9.93
CA SER A 132 -4.78 16.45 9.84
C SER A 132 -4.58 17.04 8.42
N CYS A 133 -3.50 16.66 7.73
CA CYS A 133 -3.28 17.09 6.34
C CYS A 133 -4.33 16.52 5.38
N MET A 134 -4.67 15.24 5.53
CA MET A 134 -5.67 14.55 4.72
C MET A 134 -7.06 15.14 4.96
N GLU A 135 -7.44 15.38 6.21
CA GLU A 135 -8.72 16.02 6.57
C GLU A 135 -8.82 17.42 5.95
N ALA A 136 -7.79 18.26 6.12
CA ALA A 136 -7.77 19.60 5.56
C ALA A 136 -7.83 19.58 4.02
N TRP A 137 -7.15 18.64 3.38
CA TRP A 137 -7.20 18.47 1.93
C TRP A 137 -8.59 18.02 1.47
N LEU A 138 -9.20 17.02 2.11
CA LEU A 138 -10.56 16.59 1.80
C LEU A 138 -11.56 17.73 1.96
N ASP A 139 -11.45 18.50 3.04
CA ASP A 139 -12.30 19.67 3.31
C ASP A 139 -12.16 20.74 2.21
N SER A 140 -10.92 21.03 1.77
CA SER A 140 -10.67 21.95 0.66
C SER A 140 -11.24 21.51 -0.70
N HIS A 141 -11.62 20.23 -0.83
CA HIS A 141 -12.25 19.66 -2.02
C HIS A 141 -13.75 19.35 -1.80
N ASP A 142 -14.33 19.84 -0.70
CA ASP A 142 -15.71 19.60 -0.29
C ASP A 142 -16.03 18.10 -0.17
N LEU A 143 -15.07 17.31 0.33
CA LEU A 143 -15.21 15.87 0.54
C LEU A 143 -15.28 15.54 2.05
N GLU A 144 -16.18 14.64 2.40
CA GLU A 144 -16.27 14.04 3.72
C GLU A 144 -15.92 12.54 3.61
N ALA A 145 -14.78 12.13 4.19
CA ALA A 145 -14.40 10.73 4.21
C ALA A 145 -15.32 9.94 5.15
N VAL A 146 -16.03 8.96 4.59
CA VAL A 146 -16.75 7.96 5.36
C VAL A 146 -15.87 6.72 5.43
N PRO A 147 -15.62 6.15 6.61
CA PRO A 147 -14.89 4.89 6.72
C PRO A 147 -15.60 3.82 5.87
N ARG A 148 -14.84 3.17 4.99
CA ARG A 148 -15.36 2.05 4.21
C ARG A 148 -15.81 0.97 5.19
N VAL A 149 -17.12 0.67 5.22
CA VAL A 149 -17.64 -0.43 6.03
C VAL A 149 -17.11 -1.71 5.39
N VAL A 150 -16.04 -2.27 5.96
CA VAL A 150 -15.66 -3.65 5.66
C VAL A 150 -16.84 -4.49 6.09
N TRP A 151 -17.58 -5.04 5.13
CA TRP A 151 -18.65 -5.98 5.42
C TRP A 151 -18.05 -7.08 6.29
N THR A 152 -18.38 -7.03 7.58
CA THR A 152 -18.10 -8.12 8.50
C THR A 152 -19.26 -9.06 8.27
N PRO A 153 -19.06 -10.27 7.69
CA PRO A 153 -20.13 -11.26 7.66
C PRO A 153 -20.71 -11.33 9.08
N PRO A 154 -22.05 -11.36 9.24
CA PRO A 154 -22.63 -11.49 10.57
C PRO A 154 -21.95 -12.67 11.24
N THR A 155 -21.30 -12.41 12.40
CA THR A 155 -20.80 -13.47 13.25
C THR A 155 -21.95 -14.46 13.40
N PRO A 156 -21.81 -15.72 12.95
CA PRO A 156 -22.89 -16.67 13.11
C PRO A 156 -23.21 -16.69 14.60
N GLU A 157 -24.45 -16.31 14.95
CA GLU A 157 -24.96 -16.60 16.29
C GLU A 157 -24.67 -18.07 16.58
N PRO A 158 -24.31 -18.44 17.82
CA PRO A 158 -23.89 -19.79 18.15
C PRO A 158 -25.05 -20.75 17.94
N THR A 159 -25.20 -21.18 16.69
CA THR A 159 -26.13 -22.17 16.22
C THR A 159 -25.33 -23.44 16.26
N THR A 160 -25.63 -24.23 17.28
CA THR A 160 -25.32 -25.64 17.44
C THR A 160 -24.70 -26.29 16.18
N GLU A 161 -23.41 -26.60 16.32
CA GLU A 161 -22.65 -27.66 15.65
C GLU A 161 -22.82 -27.79 14.13
N THR A 162 -21.79 -27.34 13.39
CA THR A 162 -21.44 -27.94 12.08
C THR A 162 -19.91 -27.91 11.94
N PRO A 163 -19.25 -29.01 11.53
CA PRO A 163 -17.79 -29.19 11.64
C PRO A 163 -16.97 -28.46 10.56
N ALA A 164 -17.33 -27.23 10.20
CA ALA A 164 -16.68 -26.47 9.14
C ALA A 164 -15.47 -25.64 9.62
N GLU A 165 -15.34 -25.40 10.93
CA GLU A 165 -14.26 -24.58 11.49
C GLU A 165 -12.88 -25.29 11.44
N ASP A 166 -12.86 -26.63 11.36
CA ASP A 166 -11.62 -27.40 11.20
C ASP A 166 -10.98 -27.20 9.82
N GLU A 167 -11.75 -26.89 8.78
CA GLU A 167 -11.24 -26.79 7.41
C GLU A 167 -10.47 -25.48 7.16
N ALA A 168 -10.88 -24.38 7.81
CA ALA A 168 -10.22 -23.08 7.69
C ALA A 168 -8.87 -23.04 8.42
N VAL A 169 -8.80 -23.63 9.61
CA VAL A 169 -7.56 -23.80 10.39
C VAL A 169 -6.61 -24.75 9.67
N GLU A 170 -7.14 -25.79 9.02
CA GLU A 170 -6.35 -26.70 8.21
C GLU A 170 -5.88 -26.08 6.88
N THR A 171 -6.66 -25.15 6.30
CA THR A 171 -6.27 -24.38 5.12
C THR A 171 -5.10 -23.44 5.42
N LEU A 172 -5.09 -22.80 6.60
CA LEU A 172 -3.97 -21.99 7.08
C LEU A 172 -2.74 -22.82 7.44
N ARG A 173 -2.91 -24.04 7.98
CA ARG A 173 -1.80 -25.00 8.17
C ARG A 173 -1.24 -25.52 6.84
N ARG A 174 -2.09 -25.73 5.83
CA ARG A 174 -1.70 -26.16 4.47
C ARG A 174 -0.93 -25.08 3.69
N ALA A 175 -1.24 -23.79 3.90
CA ALA A 175 -0.47 -22.68 3.32
C ALA A 175 0.99 -22.62 3.83
N ARG A 176 1.27 -23.29 4.96
CA ARG A 176 2.63 -23.43 5.53
C ARG A 176 3.41 -24.61 4.94
N MET A 177 2.78 -25.48 4.13
CA MET A 177 3.43 -26.65 3.54
C MET A 177 4.15 -26.23 2.25
N GLY A 178 5.46 -26.45 2.22
CA GLY A 178 6.34 -26.07 1.11
C GLY A 178 5.92 -26.65 -0.25
N ILE A 179 6.65 -26.26 -1.30
CA ILE A 179 6.40 -26.49 -2.74
C ILE A 179 5.80 -27.88 -3.08
N GLU A 180 6.18 -28.92 -2.36
CA GLU A 180 5.68 -30.29 -2.56
C GLU A 180 4.21 -30.50 -2.19
N GLY A 181 3.68 -29.76 -1.21
CA GLY A 181 2.26 -29.74 -0.87
C GLY A 181 1.40 -29.07 -1.95
N LEU A 182 1.92 -27.99 -2.54
CA LEU A 182 1.27 -27.29 -3.64
C LEU A 182 1.21 -28.17 -4.91
N ARG A 183 2.28 -28.93 -5.20
CA ARG A 183 2.32 -29.90 -6.30
C ARG A 183 1.30 -31.04 -6.17
N ARG A 184 1.06 -31.51 -4.95
CA ARG A 184 0.03 -32.53 -4.70
C ARG A 184 -1.36 -32.00 -5.04
N ARG A 185 -1.69 -30.82 -4.52
CA ARG A 185 -2.99 -30.18 -4.76
C ARG A 185 -3.24 -29.85 -6.24
N LEU A 186 -2.20 -29.48 -6.99
CA LEU A 186 -2.32 -29.28 -8.44
C LEU A 186 -2.70 -30.58 -9.16
N ARG A 187 -2.10 -31.72 -8.77
CA ARG A 187 -2.47 -33.03 -9.35
C ARG A 187 -3.92 -33.39 -9.04
N ASP A 188 -4.32 -33.26 -7.78
CA ASP A 188 -5.69 -33.54 -7.37
C ASP A 188 -6.72 -32.64 -8.08
N ALA A 189 -6.35 -31.38 -8.35
CA ALA A 189 -7.21 -30.44 -9.08
C ALA A 189 -7.35 -30.80 -10.57
N VAL A 190 -6.29 -31.32 -11.20
CA VAL A 190 -6.33 -31.79 -12.60
C VAL A 190 -7.27 -32.98 -12.76
N ASP A 191 -7.30 -33.90 -11.79
CA ASP A 191 -8.20 -35.05 -11.80
C ASP A 191 -9.69 -34.67 -11.68
N GLY A 192 -9.98 -33.46 -11.18
CA GLY A 192 -11.34 -32.91 -11.07
C GLY A 192 -11.83 -32.10 -12.28
N VAL A 193 -11.01 -31.91 -13.31
CA VAL A 193 -11.37 -31.10 -14.49
C VAL A 193 -12.33 -31.88 -15.42
N PRO A 194 -13.49 -31.31 -15.80
CA PRO A 194 -14.39 -31.93 -16.76
C PRO A 194 -13.71 -32.17 -18.11
N SER A 195 -14.02 -33.27 -18.80
CA SER A 195 -13.31 -33.67 -20.03
C SER A 195 -13.32 -32.62 -21.15
N ARG A 196 -14.37 -31.81 -21.23
CA ARG A 196 -14.50 -30.70 -22.20
C ARG A 196 -13.52 -29.54 -21.94
N ASP A 197 -13.05 -29.40 -20.71
CA ASP A 197 -12.22 -28.29 -20.25
C ASP A 197 -10.74 -28.72 -20.12
N LEU A 198 -10.43 -30.02 -20.31
CA LEU A 198 -9.07 -30.58 -20.21
C LEU A 198 -8.11 -29.96 -21.23
N GLU A 199 -8.52 -29.76 -22.49
CA GLU A 199 -7.66 -29.14 -23.50
C GLU A 199 -7.26 -27.70 -23.13
N THR A 200 -8.21 -26.95 -22.55
CA THR A 200 -7.95 -25.58 -22.09
C THR A 200 -7.04 -25.57 -20.87
N ALA A 201 -7.26 -26.48 -19.91
CA ALA A 201 -6.39 -26.63 -18.75
C ALA A 201 -4.96 -27.01 -19.16
N LEU A 202 -4.82 -27.88 -20.15
CA LEU A 202 -3.52 -28.29 -20.69
C LEU A 202 -2.80 -27.12 -21.37
N ALA A 203 -3.46 -26.38 -22.25
CA ALA A 203 -2.89 -25.21 -22.91
C ALA A 203 -2.42 -24.13 -21.90
N PHE A 204 -3.17 -23.92 -20.83
CA PHE A 204 -2.80 -22.96 -19.79
C PHE A 204 -1.56 -23.40 -18.99
N LEU A 205 -1.47 -24.68 -18.62
CA LEU A 205 -0.31 -25.22 -17.91
C LEU A 205 0.95 -25.23 -18.78
N GLU A 206 0.83 -25.48 -20.08
CA GLU A 206 1.93 -25.38 -21.05
C GLU A 206 2.40 -23.94 -21.19
N TRP A 207 1.48 -22.98 -21.34
CA TRP A 207 1.83 -21.56 -21.38
C TRP A 207 2.58 -21.10 -20.12
N LEU A 208 2.15 -21.55 -18.94
CA LEU A 208 2.83 -21.25 -17.68
C LEU A 208 4.25 -21.84 -17.63
N ARG A 209 4.44 -23.06 -18.15
CA ARG A 209 5.75 -23.72 -18.24
C ARG A 209 6.67 -22.96 -19.19
N ASP A 210 6.18 -22.59 -20.37
CA ASP A 210 6.97 -21.93 -21.40
C ASP A 210 7.37 -20.51 -20.95
N ARG A 211 6.47 -19.79 -20.26
CA ARG A 211 6.79 -18.50 -19.63
C ARG A 211 7.86 -18.63 -18.53
N ALA A 212 7.82 -19.68 -17.73
CA ALA A 212 8.84 -19.92 -16.71
C ALA A 212 10.20 -20.29 -17.32
N GLN A 213 10.20 -21.02 -18.45
CA GLN A 213 11.42 -21.35 -19.19
C GLN A 213 11.99 -20.13 -19.91
N ALA A 214 11.15 -19.29 -20.50
CA ALA A 214 11.57 -18.02 -21.11
C ALA A 214 12.21 -17.08 -20.08
N ALA A 215 11.62 -16.96 -18.89
CA ALA A 215 12.19 -16.19 -17.78
C ALA A 215 13.51 -16.78 -17.26
N ALA A 216 13.71 -18.11 -17.37
CA ALA A 216 14.95 -18.77 -16.99
C ALA A 216 16.04 -18.66 -18.07
N SER A 217 15.69 -18.62 -19.35
CA SER A 217 16.63 -18.40 -20.46
C SER A 217 17.07 -16.94 -20.56
N ASP A 218 16.22 -15.98 -20.22
CA ASP A 218 16.56 -14.55 -20.16
C ASP A 218 17.49 -14.24 -18.96
N ALA A 219 17.48 -15.10 -17.93
CA ALA A 219 18.38 -15.02 -16.78
C ALA A 219 19.75 -15.69 -17.00
N PHE A 220 19.98 -16.33 -18.16
CA PHE A 220 21.24 -16.97 -18.52
C PHE A 220 21.66 -16.57 -19.95
N ASP A 221 22.10 -15.32 -20.12
CA ASP A 221 22.95 -14.91 -21.25
C ASP A 221 24.41 -14.81 -20.78
N PRO A 222 25.24 -15.85 -20.99
CA PRO A 222 26.68 -15.78 -20.76
C PRO A 222 27.35 -15.27 -22.05
N ARG A 223 27.21 -13.99 -22.34
CA ARG A 223 28.05 -13.30 -23.33
C ARG A 223 28.51 -11.96 -22.80
N ASP A 224 29.32 -12.01 -21.77
CA ASP A 224 30.30 -10.97 -21.46
C ASP A 224 31.39 -11.59 -20.57
N HIS A 225 32.22 -12.48 -21.13
CA HIS A 225 33.58 -12.71 -20.62
C HIS A 225 34.51 -13.32 -21.69
N GLU A 226 35.75 -12.81 -21.68
CA GLU A 226 36.96 -13.08 -22.51
C GLU A 226 36.95 -12.41 -23.88
N GLY A 227 37.90 -11.58 -24.29
CA GLY A 227 39.28 -11.20 -23.91
C GLY A 227 39.82 -10.48 -25.17
N ASP A 228 40.85 -9.65 -25.22
CA ASP A 228 42.01 -9.28 -24.40
C ASP A 228 42.44 -7.90 -24.97
#